data_AF-A0A838T143-F1
#
_entry.id   AF-A0A838T143-F1
#
_cell.length_a   1.000
_cell.length_b   1.000
_cell.length_c   1.000
_cell.angle_alpha   90.00
_cell.angle_beta   90.00
_cell.angle_gamma   90.00
#
_symmetry.space_group_name_H-M   'P 1'
#
loop_
_entity.id
_entity.type
_entity.pdbx_description
1 polymer ?
#
loop_
_entity_poly.entity_id
_entity_poly.type
_entity_poly.pdbx_seq_one_letter_code
_entity_poly.pdbx_strand_id
1 'polypeptide(L)'
;MTVAPATITNQAGKSFKAHGDYISGRNLLLDPVRLIVQTSAVPLGGFSRRLHLYKKFEQNGIDTILIMVYAFCPQEDAANINKGLTDFYLDPWKKHLNNENVLRKNNVNLNVISSLSED
;
A
#
# COMPACT_ATOMS: atom_id res chain seq x y z
N MET A 1 9.90 7.77 6.25
CA MET A 1 9.40 6.61 7.01
C MET A 1 8.83 7.13 8.30
N THR A 2 7.56 6.90 8.58
CA THR A 2 7.07 7.07 9.95
C THR A 2 7.76 5.98 10.76
N VAL A 3 8.63 6.34 11.70
CA VAL A 3 9.28 5.41 12.66
C VAL A 3 8.28 4.74 13.61
N ALA A 4 6.99 4.92 13.37
CA ALA A 4 5.90 4.28 14.09
C ALA A 4 5.87 2.77 13.80
N PRO A 5 5.55 1.93 14.80
CA PRO A 5 5.60 0.48 14.65
C PRO A 5 4.58 -0.04 13.64
N ALA A 6 4.95 -1.14 12.99
CA ALA A 6 4.06 -1.94 12.16
C ALA A 6 4.17 -3.41 12.59
N THR A 7 3.05 -4.11 12.62
CA THR A 7 2.98 -5.55 12.87
C THR A 7 2.29 -6.21 11.70
N ILE A 8 2.93 -7.22 11.11
CA ILE A 8 2.37 -7.96 9.98
C ILE A 8 2.86 -9.40 10.03
N THR A 9 2.08 -10.30 9.49
CA THR A 9 2.46 -11.70 9.28
C THR A 9 2.49 -12.02 7.79
N ASN A 10 3.24 -13.04 7.40
CA ASN A 10 3.28 -13.56 6.03
C ASN A 10 2.17 -14.59 5.76
N GLN A 11 1.10 -14.61 6.57
CA GLN A 11 0.02 -15.57 6.47
C GLN A 11 -1.29 -14.87 6.07
N ALA A 12 -1.99 -15.46 5.10
CA ALA A 12 -3.35 -15.05 4.75
C ALA A 12 -4.33 -15.33 5.91
N GLY A 13 -5.37 -14.50 6.01
CA GLY A 13 -6.36 -14.53 7.10
C GLY A 13 -5.89 -13.91 8.42
N LYS A 14 -4.61 -13.54 8.57
CA LYS A 14 -4.08 -12.92 9.79
C LYS A 14 -4.12 -11.40 9.74
N SER A 15 -4.20 -10.79 10.92
CA SER A 15 -4.28 -9.34 11.05
C SER A 15 -2.92 -8.65 10.85
N PHE A 16 -2.95 -7.37 10.49
CA PHE A 16 -1.81 -6.47 10.49
C PHE A 16 -2.18 -5.14 11.14
N LYS A 17 -1.18 -4.38 11.57
CA LYS A 17 -1.29 -2.99 12.01
C LYS A 17 -0.12 -2.16 11.45
N ALA A 18 -0.35 -0.89 11.17
CA ALA A 18 0.65 0.04 10.66
C ALA A 18 0.45 1.44 11.25
N HIS A 19 1.50 2.26 11.17
CA HIS A 19 1.52 3.64 11.65
C HIS A 19 1.13 3.78 13.14
N GLY A 20 1.64 2.89 14.01
CA GLY A 20 1.32 2.94 15.44
C GLY A 20 -0.15 2.65 15.71
N ASP A 21 -0.67 1.58 15.11
CA ASP A 21 -2.06 1.12 15.22
C ASP A 21 -3.12 2.04 14.56
N TYR A 22 -2.71 3.14 13.92
CA TYR A 22 -3.61 4.03 13.18
C TYR A 22 -4.31 3.32 12.00
N ILE A 23 -3.60 2.40 11.34
CA ILE A 23 -4.18 1.52 10.32
C ILE A 23 -4.15 0.10 10.86
N SER A 24 -5.28 -0.60 10.76
CA SER A 24 -5.37 -2.02 11.09
C SER A 24 -6.11 -2.78 10.00
N GLY A 25 -5.88 -4.08 9.89
CA GLY A 25 -6.48 -4.83 8.82
C GLY A 25 -6.19 -6.32 8.87
N ARG A 26 -6.48 -6.99 7.75
CA ARG A 26 -6.30 -8.44 7.58
C ARG A 26 -5.75 -8.73 6.19
N ASN A 27 -4.78 -9.63 6.13
CA ASN A 27 -4.25 -10.19 4.89
C ASN A 27 -5.32 -11.08 4.27
N LEU A 28 -5.81 -10.76 3.07
CA LEU A 28 -6.73 -11.62 2.34
C LEU A 28 -5.97 -12.55 1.39
N LEU A 29 -4.99 -12.01 0.68
CA LEU A 29 -4.11 -12.72 -0.23
C LEU A 29 -2.69 -12.21 -0.07
N LEU A 30 -1.73 -13.13 -0.04
CA LEU A 30 -0.30 -12.84 -0.03
C LEU A 30 0.40 -13.68 -1.10
N ASP A 31 0.49 -13.12 -2.30
CA ASP A 31 1.42 -13.57 -3.32
C ASP A 31 2.50 -12.49 -3.46
N PRO A 32 3.64 -12.61 -2.76
CA PRO A 32 4.63 -11.54 -2.66
C PRO A 32 5.30 -11.20 -4.00
N VAL A 33 5.14 -12.05 -5.03
CA VAL A 33 5.71 -11.83 -6.36
C VAL A 33 4.72 -11.10 -7.28
N ARG A 34 3.41 -11.28 -7.05
CA ARG A 34 2.38 -10.80 -8.00
C ARG A 34 1.38 -9.85 -7.37
N LEU A 35 0.83 -10.21 -6.21
CA LEU A 35 -0.33 -9.51 -5.65
C LEU A 35 -0.48 -9.73 -4.14
N ILE A 36 -0.60 -8.61 -3.42
CA ILE A 36 -1.04 -8.58 -2.03
C ILE A 36 -2.41 -7.91 -1.99
N VAL A 37 -3.37 -8.54 -1.31
CA VAL A 37 -4.71 -7.98 -1.05
C VAL A 37 -4.96 -7.97 0.44
N GLN A 38 -5.38 -6.82 0.95
CA GLN A 38 -5.60 -6.59 2.37
C GLN A 38 -6.90 -5.84 2.60
N THR A 39 -7.68 -6.20 3.62
CA THR A 39 -8.66 -5.25 4.16
C THR A 39 -7.94 -4.27 5.05
N SER A 40 -8.28 -2.98 4.98
CA SER A 40 -7.67 -1.92 5.76
C SER A 40 -8.75 -1.04 6.37
N ALA A 41 -8.76 -0.93 7.70
CA ALA A 41 -9.55 0.04 8.42
C ALA A 41 -8.79 1.36 8.44
N VAL A 42 -9.31 2.34 7.70
CA VAL A 42 -8.70 3.67 7.55
C VAL A 42 -9.66 4.71 8.15
N PRO A 43 -9.20 5.59 9.04
CA PRO A 43 -10.02 6.68 9.54
C PRO A 43 -10.21 7.75 8.44
N LEU A 44 -11.46 7.96 8.04
CA LEU A 44 -11.89 8.90 6.98
C LEU A 44 -13.16 9.62 7.44
N GLY A 45 -13.22 10.94 7.27
CA GLY A 45 -14.41 11.73 7.62
C GLY A 45 -14.90 11.58 9.06
N GLY A 46 -14.00 11.32 10.02
CA GLY A 46 -14.32 11.14 11.44
C GLY A 46 -14.75 9.73 11.85
N PHE A 47 -14.84 8.77 10.92
CA PHE A 47 -15.17 7.37 11.20
C PHE A 47 -14.14 6.42 10.58
N SER A 48 -14.04 5.18 11.07
CA SER A 48 -13.19 4.16 10.43
C SER A 48 -13.96 3.44 9.33
N ARG A 49 -13.46 3.49 8.09
CA ARG A 49 -14.00 2.76 6.95
C ARG A 49 -13.11 1.57 6.62
N ARG A 50 -13.73 0.43 6.29
CA ARG A 50 -13.00 -0.75 5.82
C ARG A 50 -12.92 -0.73 4.30
N LEU A 51 -11.69 -0.56 3.80
CA LEU A 51 -11.36 -0.54 2.38
C LEU A 51 -10.58 -1.79 1.99
N HIS A 52 -10.44 -2.01 0.68
CA HIS A 52 -9.54 -3.04 0.15
C HIS A 52 -8.29 -2.37 -0.42
N LEU A 53 -7.12 -2.74 0.10
CA LEU A 53 -5.83 -2.33 -0.40
C LEU A 53 -5.23 -3.43 -1.27
N TYR A 54 -5.03 -3.12 -2.55
CA TYR A 54 -4.35 -3.95 -3.52
C TYR A 54 -2.95 -3.41 -3.74
N LYS A 55 -1.97 -4.32 -3.77
CA LYS A 55 -0.58 -4.04 -4.14
C LYS A 55 -0.20 -5.05 -5.21
N LYS A 56 -0.15 -4.61 -6.46
CA LYS A 56 0.23 -5.43 -7.60
C LYS A 56 1.67 -5.13 -7.98
N PHE A 57 2.42 -6.18 -8.25
CA PHE A 57 3.79 -6.09 -8.73
C PHE A 57 3.82 -6.56 -10.18
N GLU A 58 4.35 -5.72 -11.07
CA GLU A 58 4.53 -6.02 -12.47
C GLU A 58 6.01 -5.90 -12.83
N GLN A 59 6.54 -6.89 -13.53
CA GLN A 59 7.91 -6.84 -14.02
C GLN A 59 7.99 -5.96 -15.27
N ASN A 60 8.93 -5.03 -15.28
CA ASN A 60 9.23 -4.20 -16.44
C ASN A 60 10.74 -4.28 -16.76
N GLY A 61 11.14 -5.33 -17.47
CA GLY A 61 12.56 -5.59 -17.72
C GLY A 61 13.30 -5.95 -16.42
N ILE A 62 14.33 -5.18 -16.06
CA ILE A 62 15.02 -5.32 -14.76
C ILE A 62 14.28 -4.59 -13.64
N ASP A 63 13.29 -3.77 -13.99
CA ASP A 63 12.57 -2.93 -13.05
C ASP A 63 11.31 -3.62 -12.53
N THR A 64 10.83 -3.18 -11.37
CA THR A 64 9.52 -3.60 -10.84
C THR A 64 8.62 -2.38 -10.73
N ILE A 65 7.42 -2.49 -11.29
CA ILE A 65 6.34 -1.53 -11.11
C ILE A 65 5.47 -2.02 -9.96
N LEU A 66 5.31 -1.19 -8.93
CA LEU A 66 4.33 -1.42 -7.88
C LEU A 66 3.15 -0.49 -8.09
N ILE A 67 1.97 -1.09 -8.22
CA ILE A 67 0.69 -0.41 -8.33
C ILE A 67 -0.05 -0.62 -7.00
N MET A 68 -0.42 0.48 -6.35
CA MET A 68 -1.21 0.47 -5.12
C MET A 68 -2.58 1.07 -5.36
N VAL A 69 -3.63 0.36 -4.92
CA VAL A 69 -5.02 0.80 -5.09
C VAL A 69 -5.80 0.59 -3.80
N TYR A 70 -6.43 1.65 -3.30
CA TYR A 70 -7.53 1.54 -2.35
C TYR A 70 -8.85 1.50 -3.11
N ALA A 71 -9.54 0.34 -3.09
CA ALA A 71 -10.86 0.19 -3.70
C ALA A 71 -11.97 0.49 -2.70
N PHE A 72 -13.16 0.82 -3.23
CA PHE A 72 -14.36 1.19 -2.48
C PHE A 72 -14.16 2.44 -1.59
N CYS A 73 -13.21 3.30 -1.97
CA CYS A 73 -13.03 4.59 -1.34
C CYS A 73 -14.14 5.55 -1.83
N PRO A 74 -14.81 6.30 -0.92
CA PRO A 74 -15.66 7.40 -1.33
C PRO A 74 -14.89 8.40 -2.18
N GLN A 75 -15.54 8.96 -3.21
CA GLN A 75 -14.87 9.84 -4.16
C GLN A 75 -14.31 11.10 -3.48
N GLU A 76 -15.02 11.62 -2.47
CA GLU A 76 -14.61 12.76 -1.66
C GLU A 76 -13.30 12.53 -0.88
N ASP A 77 -12.98 11.28 -0.56
CA ASP A 77 -11.78 10.90 0.19
C ASP A 77 -10.60 10.50 -0.72
N ALA A 78 -10.83 10.32 -2.03
CA ALA A 78 -9.85 9.78 -2.96
C ALA A 78 -8.54 10.59 -2.99
N ALA A 79 -8.64 11.94 -3.00
CA ALA A 79 -7.48 12.82 -2.99
C ALA A 79 -6.63 12.67 -1.72
N ASN A 80 -7.29 12.56 -0.55
CA ASN A 80 -6.62 12.39 0.73
C ASN A 80 -5.95 11.02 0.84
N ILE A 81 -6.61 9.97 0.37
CA ILE A 81 -6.02 8.62 0.32
C ILE A 81 -4.81 8.59 -0.60
N ASN A 82 -4.89 9.17 -1.79
CA ASN A 82 -3.76 9.22 -2.72
C ASN A 82 -2.56 9.97 -2.14
N LYS A 83 -2.83 11.09 -1.46
CA LYS A 83 -1.81 11.83 -0.75
C LYS A 83 -1.17 10.97 0.34
N GLY A 84 -1.98 10.28 1.14
CA GLY A 84 -1.50 9.37 2.18
C GLY A 84 -0.66 8.20 1.65
N LEU A 85 -1.08 7.59 0.54
CA LEU A 85 -0.30 6.56 -0.16
C LEU A 85 1.07 7.09 -0.59
N THR A 86 1.10 8.29 -1.18
CA THR A 86 2.33 8.92 -1.67
C THR A 86 3.27 9.26 -0.52
N ASP A 87 2.79 10.04 0.45
CA ASP A 87 3.59 10.60 1.53
C ASP A 87 4.13 9.52 2.49
N PHE A 88 3.31 8.51 2.80
CA PHE A 88 3.61 7.56 3.88
C PHE A 88 4.10 6.19 3.39
N TYR A 89 3.86 5.84 2.14
CA TYR A 89 4.33 4.59 1.55
C TYR A 89 5.33 4.85 0.43
N LEU A 90 4.89 5.44 -0.68
CA LEU A 90 5.69 5.46 -1.91
C LEU A 90 6.99 6.26 -1.78
N ASP A 91 6.93 7.50 -1.29
CA ASP A 91 8.11 8.34 -1.16
C ASP A 91 9.12 7.78 -0.13
N PRO A 92 8.67 7.32 1.07
CA PRO A 92 9.54 6.61 2.00
C PRO A 92 10.17 5.35 1.42
N TRP A 93 9.42 4.55 0.65
CA TRP A 93 9.93 3.34 0.02
C TRP A 93 10.93 3.64 -1.09
N LYS A 94 10.66 4.61 -1.98
CA LYS A 94 11.64 5.07 -2.99
C LYS A 94 12.95 5.47 -2.31
N LYS A 95 12.88 6.28 -1.25
CA LYS A 95 14.06 6.71 -0.51
C LYS A 95 14.80 5.52 0.13
N HIS A 96 14.09 4.61 0.77
CA HIS A 96 14.68 3.44 1.42
C HIS A 96 15.35 2.51 0.41
N LEU A 97 14.65 2.14 -0.66
CA LEU A 97 15.14 1.25 -1.71
C LEU A 97 16.33 1.84 -2.48
N ASN A 98 16.37 3.17 -2.68
CA ASN A 98 17.49 3.84 -3.34
C ASN A 98 18.72 4.02 -2.42
N ASN A 99 18.51 4.10 -1.10
CA ASN A 99 19.59 4.30 -0.13
C ASN A 99 20.27 3.00 0.27
N GLU A 100 19.55 1.88 0.26
CA GLU A 100 20.21 0.59 0.37
C GLU A 100 20.88 0.27 -0.97
N ASN A 101 22.17 -0.08 -0.96
CA ASN A 101 22.94 -0.58 -2.12
C ASN A 101 22.40 -1.93 -2.67
N VAL A 102 21.09 -2.17 -2.55
CA VAL A 102 20.34 -3.29 -3.12
C VAL A 102 20.10 -3.08 -4.64
N LEU A 103 20.33 -1.86 -5.15
CA LEU A 103 20.05 -1.49 -6.54
C LEU A 103 21.29 -1.30 -7.41
N ARG A 104 22.11 -2.36 -7.57
CA ARG A 104 22.94 -2.48 -8.78
C ARG A 104 22.26 -3.24 -9.92
N LYS A 105 20.97 -3.60 -9.81
CA LYS A 105 20.25 -4.22 -10.95
C LYS A 105 18.81 -3.80 -11.22
N ASN A 106 18.01 -3.24 -10.31
CA ASN A 106 16.57 -3.09 -10.56
C ASN A 106 16.06 -1.69 -10.17
N ASN A 107 15.71 -0.82 -11.11
CA ASN A 107 15.01 0.43 -10.78
C ASN A 107 13.56 0.11 -10.40
N VAL A 108 13.02 0.73 -9.37
CA VAL A 108 11.61 0.52 -8.99
C VAL A 108 10.83 1.77 -9.35
N ASN A 109 9.85 1.63 -10.26
CA ASN A 109 8.97 2.73 -10.66
C ASN A 109 7.62 2.58 -9.94
N LEU A 110 7.33 3.48 -9.00
CA LEU A 110 6.08 3.43 -8.22
C LEU A 110 5.06 4.42 -8.80
N ASN A 111 3.93 3.88 -9.28
CA ASN A 111 2.80 4.65 -9.81
C ASN A 111 1.55 4.43 -8.95
N VAL A 112 0.83 5.50 -8.66
CA VAL A 112 -0.52 5.44 -8.07
C VAL A 112 -1.52 5.47 -9.22
N ILE A 113 -2.37 4.45 -9.30
CA ILE A 113 -3.56 4.48 -10.16
C ILE A 113 -4.76 4.42 -9.22
N SER A 114 -5.45 5.53 -9.07
CA SER A 114 -6.65 5.62 -8.24
C SER A 114 -7.89 5.76 -9.10
N SER A 115 -8.77 4.76 -8.99
CA SER A 115 -10.22 4.76 -9.19
C SER A 115 -10.68 3.60 -10.07
N LEU A 116 -11.43 2.70 -9.45
CA LEU A 116 -12.60 2.09 -10.07
C LEU A 116 -13.76 2.57 -9.19
N SER A 117 -14.52 3.55 -9.69
CA SER A 117 -15.84 3.86 -9.16
C SER A 117 -16.77 2.71 -9.51
N GLU A 118 -17.64 2.31 -8.58
CA GLU A 118 -18.83 1.57 -8.97
C GLU A 118 -19.79 2.60 -9.61
N ASP A 119 -20.23 2.31 -10.84
CA ASP A 119 -21.35 2.98 -11.50
C ASP A 119 -22.67 2.66 -10.80
#